data_AF-A0A6G8DI25-F1
#
_entry.id   AF-A0A6G8DI25-F1
#
_cell.length_a   1.000
_cell.length_b   1.000
_cell.length_c   1.000
_cell.angle_alpha   90.00
_cell.angle_beta   90.00
_cell.angle_gamma   90.00
#
_symmetry.space_group_name_H-M   'P 1'
#
loop_
_entity.id
_entity.type
_entity.pdbx_description
1 polymer ?
#
loop_
_entity_poly.entity_id
_entity_poly.type
_entity_poly.pdbx_seq_one_letter_code
_entity_poly.pdbx_strand_id
1 'polypeptide(L)'
;MEDIDKLLKRMNALTQRASDSSADLANFICAESIPLGEVIHDWLSSRDSHTVNITHGETEQLIKRRRITTWVKAKRRFKSQELAILADWQALEVRALALSINIVLRKSVSLKRKAIPRSDRYK
;
A
#
# COMPACT_ATOMS: atom_id res chain seq x y z
N MET A 1 -1.38 -14.44 -11.31
CA MET A 1 -0.45 -13.42 -11.85
C MET A 1 -1.23 -12.35 -12.64
N GLU A 2 -2.30 -12.73 -13.37
CA GLU A 2 -3.23 -11.80 -14.04
C GLU A 2 -3.75 -10.61 -13.20
N ASP A 3 -3.97 -10.80 -11.90
CA ASP A 3 -4.51 -9.71 -11.05
C ASP A 3 -3.52 -8.57 -10.82
N ILE A 4 -2.21 -8.85 -10.81
CA ILE A 4 -1.18 -7.84 -10.64
C ILE A 4 -1.02 -7.04 -11.94
N ASP A 5 -0.97 -7.72 -13.09
CA ASP A 5 -0.87 -7.04 -14.38
C ASP A 5 -2.09 -6.17 -14.67
N LYS A 6 -3.30 -6.65 -14.32
CA LYS A 6 -4.54 -5.86 -14.43
C LYS A 6 -4.51 -4.65 -13.50
N LEU A 7 -4.00 -4.80 -12.28
CA LEU A 7 -3.84 -3.69 -11.33
C LEU A 7 -2.85 -2.64 -11.86
N LEU A 8 -1.68 -3.07 -12.31
CA LEU A 8 -0.64 -2.20 -12.87
C LEU A 8 -1.14 -1.44 -14.11
N LYS A 9 -1.84 -2.12 -15.03
CA LYS A 9 -2.47 -1.47 -16.20
C LYS A 9 -3.46 -0.39 -15.78
N ARG A 10 -4.29 -0.66 -14.77
CA ARG A 10 -5.27 0.32 -14.27
C ARG A 10 -4.60 1.50 -13.57
N MET A 11 -3.56 1.26 -12.79
CA MET A 11 -2.78 2.32 -12.14
C MET A 11 -2.12 3.21 -13.20
N ASN A 12 -1.45 2.64 -14.20
CA ASN A 12 -0.86 3.41 -15.31
C ASN A 12 -1.90 4.23 -16.08
N ALA A 13 -3.06 3.64 -16.39
CA ALA A 13 -4.14 4.36 -17.05
C ALA A 13 -4.67 5.54 -16.21
N LEU A 14 -4.73 5.40 -14.89
CA LEU A 14 -5.13 6.48 -13.98
C LEU A 14 -4.08 7.57 -13.87
N THR A 15 -2.80 7.22 -13.83
CA THR A 15 -1.70 8.20 -13.86
C THR A 15 -1.70 8.99 -15.17
N GLN A 16 -1.96 8.33 -16.30
CA GLN A 16 -2.11 9.01 -17.59
C GLN A 16 -3.32 9.96 -17.57
N ARG A 17 -4.49 9.48 -17.13
CA ARG A 17 -5.69 10.32 -16.98
C ARG A 17 -5.47 11.51 -16.04
N ALA A 18 -4.72 11.33 -14.96
CA ALA A 18 -4.37 12.41 -14.06
C ALA A 18 -3.48 13.45 -14.76
N SER A 19 -2.49 12.99 -15.53
CA SER A 19 -1.58 13.85 -16.30
C SER A 19 -2.31 14.63 -17.41
N ASP A 20 -3.21 13.96 -18.13
CA ASP A 20 -4.04 14.58 -19.16
C ASP A 20 -5.02 15.60 -18.58
N SER A 21 -5.49 15.36 -17.34
CA SER A 21 -6.36 16.30 -16.63
C SER A 21 -5.60 17.51 -16.10
N SER A 22 -4.47 17.30 -15.44
CA SER A 22 -3.67 18.35 -14.82
C SER A 22 -2.31 17.82 -14.36
N ALA A 23 -1.23 18.49 -14.77
CA ALA A 23 0.12 18.23 -14.26
C ALA A 23 0.18 18.36 -12.73
N ASP A 24 -0.58 19.29 -12.14
CA ASP A 24 -0.65 19.49 -10.69
C ASP A 24 -1.29 18.29 -9.98
N LEU A 25 -2.32 17.67 -10.58
CA LEU A 25 -2.95 16.48 -10.02
C LEU A 25 -2.01 15.27 -10.09
N ALA A 26 -1.32 15.08 -11.22
CA ALA A 26 -0.35 14.00 -11.38
C ALA A 26 0.80 14.14 -10.36
N ASN A 27 1.36 15.33 -10.22
CA ASN A 27 2.39 15.63 -9.23
C ASN A 27 1.91 15.39 -7.79
N PHE A 28 0.67 15.81 -7.49
CA PHE A 28 0.08 15.58 -6.18
C PHE A 28 -0.12 14.10 -5.88
N ILE A 29 -0.62 13.32 -6.85
CA ILE A 29 -0.77 11.88 -6.73
C ILE A 29 0.59 11.22 -6.46
N CYS A 30 1.64 11.58 -7.21
CA CYS A 30 2.98 11.03 -6.99
C CYS A 30 3.55 11.40 -5.62
N ALA A 31 3.36 12.64 -5.17
CA ALA A 31 3.89 13.12 -3.90
C ALA A 31 3.15 12.56 -2.67
N GLU A 32 1.85 12.36 -2.77
CA GLU A 32 1.02 11.82 -1.67
C GLU A 32 0.84 10.31 -1.75
N SER A 33 1.36 9.67 -2.80
CA SER A 33 1.33 8.22 -2.93
C SER A 33 2.19 7.57 -1.86
N ILE A 34 1.69 6.48 -1.32
CA ILE A 34 2.25 5.85 -0.13
C ILE A 34 3.31 4.84 -0.54
N PRO A 35 4.60 5.04 -0.22
CA PRO A 35 5.62 4.04 -0.49
C PRO A 35 5.40 2.84 0.43
N LEU A 36 5.50 1.63 -0.12
CA LEU A 36 5.39 0.40 0.66
C LEU A 36 6.37 0.37 1.84
N GLY A 37 7.58 0.90 1.63
CA GLY A 37 8.61 0.99 2.67
C GLY A 37 8.20 1.85 3.86
N GLU A 38 7.49 2.96 3.63
CA GLU A 38 6.95 3.80 4.70
C GLU A 38 5.83 3.12 5.47
N VAL A 39 4.95 2.38 4.80
CA VAL A 39 3.88 1.61 5.47
C VAL A 39 4.48 0.57 6.40
N ILE A 40 5.54 -0.12 5.95
CA ILE A 40 6.25 -1.10 6.76
C ILE A 40 7.01 -0.42 7.90
N HIS A 41 7.67 0.72 7.64
CA HIS A 41 8.41 1.47 8.65
C HIS A 41 7.51 2.06 9.74
N ASP A 42 6.42 2.73 9.37
CA ASP A 42 5.45 3.29 10.31
C ASP A 42 4.85 2.18 11.19
N TRP A 43 4.62 1.00 10.60
CA TRP A 43 4.14 -0.16 11.33
C TRP A 43 5.17 -0.71 12.32
N LEU A 44 6.43 -0.84 11.92
CA LEU A 44 7.52 -1.24 12.82
C LEU A 44 7.73 -0.22 13.94
N SER A 45 7.57 1.07 13.63
CA SER A 45 7.76 2.18 14.57
C SER A 45 6.59 2.35 15.53
N SER A 46 5.38 1.91 15.17
CA SER A 46 4.21 2.03 16.03
C SER A 46 4.10 0.93 17.10
N ARG A 47 5.10 0.05 17.26
CA ARG A 47 5.04 -1.06 18.22
C ARG A 47 6.34 -1.27 19.01
N ASP A 48 6.26 -0.99 20.30
CA ASP A 48 7.09 -1.61 21.33
C ASP A 48 6.59 -3.05 21.56
N SER A 49 7.32 -4.08 21.10
CA SER A 49 7.38 -5.45 21.66
C SER A 49 7.52 -6.58 20.62
N HIS A 50 8.34 -7.55 20.98
CA HIS A 50 8.98 -8.58 20.17
C HIS A 50 8.11 -9.76 19.68
N THR A 51 6.82 -9.57 19.43
CA THR A 51 5.98 -10.66 18.91
C THR A 51 4.97 -10.12 17.92
N VAL A 52 5.19 -10.37 16.62
CA VAL A 52 4.35 -9.70 15.62
C VAL A 52 3.98 -10.60 14.43
N ASN A 53 2.70 -10.92 14.35
CA ASN A 53 2.02 -11.18 13.08
C ASN A 53 1.43 -9.84 12.61
N ILE A 54 1.73 -9.41 11.38
CA ILE A 54 1.03 -8.27 10.76
C ILE A 54 -0.45 -8.67 10.68
N THR A 55 -1.33 -7.91 11.31
CA THR A 55 -2.77 -8.10 11.14
C THR A 55 -3.26 -7.23 9.99
N HIS A 56 -4.19 -7.79 9.21
CA HIS A 56 -4.81 -7.08 8.10
C HIS A 56 -5.47 -5.75 8.54
N GLY A 57 -6.08 -5.74 9.73
CA GLY A 57 -6.83 -4.59 10.25
C GLY A 57 -5.97 -3.37 10.60
N GLU A 58 -4.76 -3.55 11.14
CA GLU A 58 -3.88 -2.41 11.47
C GLU A 58 -3.35 -1.71 10.22
N THR A 59 -3.03 -2.49 9.20
CA THR A 59 -2.66 -1.99 7.88
C THR A 59 -3.78 -1.17 7.26
N GLU A 60 -5.01 -1.68 7.30
CA GLU A 60 -6.18 -0.97 6.77
C GLU A 60 -6.43 0.35 7.51
N GLN A 61 -6.26 0.39 8.83
CA GLN A 61 -6.41 1.62 9.60
C GLN A 61 -5.36 2.66 9.23
N LEU A 62 -4.10 2.26 9.04
CA LEU A 62 -3.03 3.18 8.66
C LEU A 62 -3.26 3.77 7.26
N ILE A 63 -3.62 2.92 6.29
CA ILE A 63 -3.98 3.35 4.94
C ILE A 63 -5.20 4.28 4.99
N LYS A 64 -6.22 3.96 5.81
CA LYS A 64 -7.43 4.79 5.96
C LYS A 64 -7.10 6.19 6.51
N ARG A 65 -6.25 6.28 7.55
CA ARG A 65 -5.85 7.57 8.13
C ARG A 65 -5.12 8.45 7.12
N ARG A 66 -4.13 7.90 6.41
CA ARG A 66 -3.37 8.65 5.38
C ARG A 66 -4.30 9.14 4.26
N ARG A 67 -5.22 8.30 3.77
CA ARG A 67 -6.21 8.69 2.76
C ARG A 67 -7.08 9.87 3.18
N ILE A 68 -7.54 9.90 4.43
CA ILE A 68 -8.34 11.01 4.96
C ILE A 68 -7.53 12.32 4.91
N THR A 69 -6.27 12.27 5.35
CA THR A 69 -5.38 13.44 5.31
C THR A 69 -5.14 13.94 3.89
N THR A 70 -4.79 13.05 2.97
CA THR A 70 -4.59 13.39 1.55
C THR A 70 -5.87 13.94 0.92
N TRP A 71 -7.04 13.39 1.27
CA TRP A 71 -8.33 13.86 0.77
C TRP A 71 -8.67 15.27 1.24
N VAL A 72 -8.37 15.60 2.50
CA VAL A 72 -8.56 16.96 3.04
C VAL A 72 -7.67 17.97 2.32
N LYS A 73 -6.41 17.62 2.03
CA LYS A 73 -5.51 18.46 1.23
C LYS A 73 -6.04 18.66 -0.19
N ALA A 74 -6.48 17.58 -0.83
CA ALA A 74 -6.94 17.59 -2.21
C ALA A 74 -8.21 18.42 -2.43
N LYS A 75 -9.18 18.30 -1.51
CA LYS A 75 -10.47 19.04 -1.58
C LYS A 75 -10.31 20.56 -1.65
N ARG A 76 -9.21 21.10 -1.10
CA ARG A 76 -8.92 22.54 -1.13
C ARG A 76 -8.25 23.00 -2.41
N ARG A 77 -7.75 22.07 -3.24
CA ARG A 77 -6.86 22.36 -4.37
C ARG A 77 -7.45 21.94 -5.73
N PHE A 78 -8.28 20.90 -5.77
CA PHE A 78 -8.72 20.27 -7.01
C PHE A 78 -10.22 20.35 -7.21
N LYS A 79 -10.64 20.34 -8.48
CA LYS A 79 -12.05 20.35 -8.89
C LYS A 79 -12.66 18.96 -8.76
N SER A 80 -13.99 18.86 -8.76
CA SER A 80 -14.72 17.59 -8.57
C SER A 80 -14.27 16.45 -9.50
N GLN A 81 -13.95 16.76 -10.76
CA GLN A 81 -13.50 15.75 -11.73
C GLN A 81 -12.09 15.21 -11.40
N GLU A 82 -11.19 16.07 -10.95
CA GLU A 82 -9.84 15.70 -10.49
C GLU A 82 -9.91 14.90 -9.18
N LEU A 83 -10.83 15.29 -8.28
CA LEU A 83 -11.09 14.54 -7.05
C LEU A 83 -11.62 13.12 -7.32
N ALA A 84 -12.39 12.92 -8.39
CA ALA A 84 -12.82 11.58 -8.80
C ALA A 84 -11.63 10.71 -9.24
N ILE A 85 -10.69 11.28 -10.02
CA ILE A 85 -9.46 10.58 -10.42
C ILE A 85 -8.62 10.22 -9.18
N LEU A 86 -8.49 11.13 -8.21
CA LEU A 86 -7.80 10.86 -6.95
C LEU A 86 -8.48 9.76 -6.13
N ALA A 87 -9.81 9.74 -6.08
CA ALA A 87 -10.56 8.70 -5.37
C ALA A 87 -10.32 7.31 -5.99
N ASP A 88 -10.33 7.22 -7.32
CA ASP A 88 -10.00 6.01 -8.08
C ASP A 88 -8.56 5.57 -7.81
N TRP A 89 -7.60 6.51 -7.82
CA TRP A 89 -6.20 6.24 -7.50
C TRP A 89 -6.03 5.65 -6.11
N GLN A 90 -6.60 6.30 -5.08
CA GLN A 90 -6.50 5.83 -3.70
C GLN A 90 -7.14 4.45 -3.50
N ALA A 91 -8.18 4.11 -4.27
CA ALA A 91 -8.79 2.78 -4.21
C ALA A 91 -7.86 1.69 -4.78
N LEU A 92 -7.13 1.99 -5.85
CA LEU A 92 -6.12 1.08 -6.39
C LEU A 92 -4.90 0.96 -5.50
N GLU A 93 -4.45 2.07 -4.91
CA GLU A 93 -3.32 2.09 -3.99
C GLU A 93 -3.56 1.18 -2.76
N VAL A 94 -4.76 1.22 -2.18
CA VAL A 94 -5.14 0.30 -1.08
C VAL A 94 -5.00 -1.16 -1.51
N ARG A 95 -5.49 -1.50 -2.71
CA ARG A 95 -5.40 -2.87 -3.24
C ARG A 95 -3.96 -3.29 -3.46
N ALA A 96 -3.13 -2.40 -4.00
CA ALA A 96 -1.71 -2.64 -4.23
C ALA A 96 -0.95 -2.87 -2.91
N LEU A 97 -1.20 -2.05 -1.90
CA LEU A 97 -0.60 -2.19 -0.58
C LEU A 97 -1.06 -3.47 0.14
N ALA A 98 -2.35 -3.78 0.09
CA ALA A 98 -2.88 -5.02 0.67
C ALA A 98 -2.25 -6.27 0.03
N LEU A 99 -2.13 -6.30 -1.31
CA LEU A 99 -1.44 -7.39 -2.01
C LEU A 99 0.04 -7.48 -1.63
N SER A 100 0.73 -6.34 -1.57
CA SER A 100 2.15 -6.28 -1.22
C SER A 100 2.41 -6.80 0.19
N ILE A 101 1.57 -6.40 1.15
CA ILE A 101 1.67 -6.85 2.54
C ILE A 101 1.35 -8.34 2.67
N ASN A 102 0.34 -8.83 1.96
CA ASN A 102 0.04 -10.26 1.90
C ASN A 102 1.21 -11.09 1.35
N ILE A 103 1.93 -10.58 0.34
CA ILE A 103 3.13 -11.23 -0.19
C ILE A 103 4.26 -11.24 0.85
N VAL A 104 4.52 -10.10 1.50
CA VAL A 104 5.55 -9.98 2.56
C VAL A 104 5.25 -10.92 3.72
N LEU A 105 4.00 -10.97 4.17
CA LEU A 105 3.51 -11.88 5.21
C LEU A 105 3.68 -13.36 4.84
N ARG A 106 3.31 -13.75 3.61
CA ARG A 106 3.49 -15.14 3.16
C ARG A 106 4.97 -15.53 3.07
N LYS A 107 5.82 -14.60 2.62
CA LYS A 107 7.28 -14.83 2.58
C LYS A 107 7.88 -14.96 3.98
N SER A 108 7.48 -14.13 4.94
CA SER A 108 7.98 -14.20 6.32
C SER A 108 7.55 -15.49 7.04
N VAL A 109 6.32 -15.96 6.81
CA VAL A 109 5.83 -17.27 7.30
C VAL A 109 6.62 -18.43 6.68
N SER A 110 6.92 -18.34 5.38
CA SER A 110 7.67 -19.39 4.66
C SER A 110 9.13 -19.47 5.11
N LEU A 111 9.75 -18.33 5.44
CA LEU A 111 11.11 -18.26 6.00
C LEU A 111 11.17 -18.86 7.41
N LYS A 112 10.19 -18.57 8.28
CA LYS A 112 10.11 -19.20 9.61
C LYS A 112 9.95 -20.73 9.54
N ARG A 113 9.23 -21.25 8.54
CA ARG A 113 9.08 -22.71 8.35
C ARG A 113 10.34 -23.40 7.83
N LYS A 114 11.21 -22.70 7.10
CA LYS A 114 12.51 -23.24 6.64
C LYS A 114 13.61 -23.16 7.70
N ALA A 115 13.45 -22.31 8.71
CA ALA A 115 14.42 -22.11 9.79
C ALA A 115 14.26 -23.08 10.97
N ILE A 116 13.42 -24.12 10.85
CA ILE A 116 13.48 -25.27 11.77
C ILE A 116 14.53 -26.22 11.19
N PRO A 117 15.79 -26.25 11.68
CA PRO A 117 16.65 -27.37 11.36
C PRO A 117 15.95 -28.60 11.93
N ARG A 118 15.67 -29.59 11.05
CA ARG A 118 15.45 -30.95 11.50
C ARG A 118 16.69 -31.31 12.32
N SER A 119 16.55 -31.29 13.64
CA SER A 119 17.46 -31.99 14.52
C SER A 119 17.21 -33.47 14.28
N ASP A 120 17.80 -33.96 13.19
CA ASP A 120 17.94 -35.37 12.91
C ASP A 120 19.21 -35.80 13.64
N ARG A 121 19.01 -36.63 14.66
CA ARG A 121 19.99 -37.53 15.30
C ARG A 121 21.09 -36.84 16.11
N TYR A 122 21.14 -37.18 17.40
CA TYR A 122 22.11 -38.16 17.90
C TYR A 122 21.67 -38.70 19.26
N LYS A 123 21.43 -40.02 19.27
CA LYS A 123 21.40 -41.02 20.35
C LYS A 123 20.35 -40.89 21.46
#